data_AF-A0A379E7C6-F1
#
_entry.id   AF-A0A379E7C6-F1
#
_cell.length_a   1.000
_cell.length_b   1.000
_cell.length_c   1.000
_cell.angle_alpha   90.00
_cell.angle_beta   90.00
_cell.angle_gamma   90.00
#
_symmetry.space_group_name_H-M   'P 1'
#
loop_
_entity.id
_entity.type
_entity.pdbx_description
1 polymer ?
#
loop_
_entity_poly.entity_id
_entity_poly.type
_entity_poly.pdbx_seq_one_letter_code
_entity_poly.pdbx_strand_id
1 'polypeptide(L)'
;MSEKHLVCRGATVYCDKSLACNSPATAVPLNITSQTLVEMNGGKLAATDKDNSVANMNFGICNDPKYSNAKPPCMAKVIWQKMHEEVDITEAGMKFLTEKSEAVCNVCSVPGKIRIAFHGQVATLTADNFNALPKTVQFALCPVSREKENDRIEFGQKDGRLKRVLVKEVKGNTTAYPFEKVIYKVTAYNEPAVPDNVRESIRWMISVDGKEESVSETGETLELLIKSEWTGKDVTVMPYLRKPNDEVSVKTTVERFPKSILFARSMKKPGKTLTGETAEDMLCADKTPEEVCRMHRLFGLQLKASDRELFADMHMLAGMGSLSGGGELLTALIGHFKGSTGTPFSNAYMDQKLKEHPSFHTFVYQKDKGVLDNLKKQLKKVLGNIKRVKLLQEGEIRSDRTKFNTLKDKLNGMTLAVDDTSAYEVYVDDYKLTAPNTFSCNLRIIVYDNYGLDAEDIAKYGTIAGFRAWYVLQHVRGYKPFLTKMTCIIPIKNETF
;
A
#
# COMPACT_ATOMS: atom_id res chain seq x y z
N MET A 1 -0.73 16.39 -55.49
CA MET A 1 -0.54 14.93 -55.42
C MET A 1 -1.47 14.41 -54.33
N SER A 2 -2.26 13.36 -54.57
CA SER A 2 -3.17 12.84 -53.52
C SER A 2 -2.33 12.37 -52.33
N GLU A 3 -2.52 12.95 -51.14
CA GLU A 3 -1.90 12.47 -49.90
C GLU A 3 -2.23 10.98 -49.74
N LYS A 4 -1.21 10.12 -49.73
CA LYS A 4 -1.37 8.68 -49.46
C LYS A 4 -1.21 8.47 -47.96
N HIS A 5 -2.26 8.06 -47.27
CA HIS A 5 -2.19 7.81 -45.82
C HIS A 5 -1.58 6.45 -45.53
N LEU A 6 -0.60 6.42 -44.62
CA LEU A 6 -0.01 5.19 -44.09
C LEU A 6 -0.95 4.52 -43.08
N VAL A 7 -0.93 3.19 -43.01
CA VAL A 7 -1.79 2.42 -42.10
C VAL A 7 -1.10 2.28 -40.74
N CYS A 8 -1.79 2.58 -39.65
CA CYS A 8 -1.23 2.49 -38.29
C CYS A 8 -2.18 1.81 -37.29
N ARG A 9 -1.72 1.61 -36.05
CA ARG A 9 -2.49 0.97 -34.96
C ARG A 9 -3.85 1.67 -34.78
N GLY A 10 -4.92 0.88 -34.86
CA GLY A 10 -6.31 1.37 -34.91
C GLY A 10 -6.96 1.25 -36.30
N ALA A 11 -6.22 0.78 -37.30
CA ALA A 11 -6.77 0.46 -38.62
C ALA A 11 -7.76 -0.71 -38.60
N THR A 12 -8.66 -0.75 -39.57
CA THR A 12 -9.62 -1.83 -39.78
C THR A 12 -9.62 -2.33 -41.22
N VAL A 13 -9.87 -3.62 -41.40
CA VAL A 13 -9.85 -4.33 -42.70
C VAL A 13 -11.05 -5.26 -42.85
N TYR A 14 -11.45 -5.56 -44.08
CA TYR A 14 -12.54 -6.49 -44.38
C TYR A 14 -12.18 -7.39 -45.55
N CYS A 15 -12.77 -8.58 -45.61
CA CYS A 15 -12.54 -9.59 -46.65
C CYS A 15 -13.85 -9.91 -47.36
N ASP A 16 -13.89 -9.75 -48.69
CA ASP A 16 -15.09 -10.01 -49.49
C ASP A 16 -15.60 -11.46 -49.44
N LYS A 17 -14.77 -12.41 -48.97
CA LYS A 17 -15.13 -13.81 -48.71
C LYS A 17 -15.44 -14.11 -47.25
N SER A 18 -15.50 -13.12 -46.36
CA SER A 18 -16.03 -13.36 -45.01
C SER A 18 -17.56 -13.45 -45.04
N LEU A 19 -18.14 -14.28 -44.17
CA LEU A 19 -19.59 -14.32 -44.00
C LEU A 19 -20.13 -13.07 -43.28
N ALA A 20 -19.34 -12.51 -42.36
CA ALA A 20 -19.76 -11.40 -41.49
C ALA A 20 -18.94 -10.12 -41.70
N CYS A 21 -17.64 -10.24 -41.99
CA CYS A 21 -16.68 -9.14 -42.04
C CYS A 21 -16.29 -8.79 -43.49
N ASN A 22 -17.29 -8.55 -44.33
CA ASN A 22 -17.16 -8.44 -45.79
C ASN A 22 -17.43 -7.05 -46.37
N SER A 23 -17.60 -6.05 -45.52
CA SER A 23 -17.80 -4.66 -45.92
C SER A 23 -17.04 -3.71 -44.99
N PRO A 24 -16.84 -2.43 -45.36
CA PRO A 24 -16.26 -1.45 -44.47
C PRO A 24 -17.00 -1.29 -43.14
N ALA A 25 -18.34 -1.41 -43.15
CA ALA A 25 -19.18 -1.31 -41.95
C ALA A 25 -19.02 -2.50 -41.00
N THR A 26 -18.54 -3.63 -41.49
CA THR A 26 -18.29 -4.85 -40.72
C THR A 26 -16.80 -5.19 -40.61
N ALA A 27 -15.93 -4.21 -40.88
CA ALA A 27 -14.49 -4.37 -40.84
C ALA A 27 -14.00 -4.71 -39.42
N VAL A 28 -12.96 -5.54 -39.36
CA VAL A 28 -12.32 -5.98 -38.12
C VAL A 28 -11.03 -5.22 -37.89
N PRO A 29 -10.56 -5.09 -36.64
CA PRO A 29 -9.26 -4.48 -36.35
C PRO A 29 -8.12 -5.21 -37.06
N LEU A 30 -7.19 -4.45 -37.65
CA LEU A 30 -5.89 -4.96 -38.09
C LEU A 30 -4.92 -4.93 -36.90
N ASN A 31 -4.58 -6.12 -36.39
CA ASN A 31 -3.60 -6.24 -35.32
C ASN A 31 -2.18 -6.21 -35.91
N ILE A 32 -1.40 -5.20 -35.54
CA ILE A 32 -0.05 -4.96 -36.05
C ILE A 32 0.93 -5.69 -35.14
N THR A 33 1.61 -6.70 -35.70
CA THR A 33 2.61 -7.52 -35.01
C THR A 33 4.01 -7.27 -35.55
N SER A 34 4.14 -6.65 -36.72
CA SER A 34 5.42 -6.19 -37.22
C SER A 34 5.97 -5.10 -36.28
N GLN A 35 6.98 -5.45 -35.48
CA GLN A 35 7.58 -4.57 -34.47
C GLN A 35 8.48 -3.51 -35.14
N THR A 36 7.89 -2.60 -35.92
CA THR A 36 8.63 -1.50 -36.54
C THR A 36 8.91 -0.40 -35.50
N LEU A 37 10.09 0.24 -35.58
CA LEU A 37 10.47 1.41 -34.74
C LEU A 37 9.81 2.72 -35.21
N VAL A 38 8.84 2.67 -36.12
CA VAL A 38 8.22 3.86 -36.74
C VAL A 38 6.86 4.12 -36.13
N GLU A 39 6.76 5.24 -35.42
CA GLU A 39 5.55 5.72 -34.77
C GLU A 39 4.86 6.82 -35.59
N MET A 40 3.54 6.73 -35.72
CA MET A 40 2.68 7.67 -36.44
C MET A 40 1.63 8.25 -35.49
N ASN A 41 1.22 9.51 -35.70
CA ASN A 41 0.07 10.13 -35.03
C ASN A 41 0.05 9.91 -33.49
N GLY A 42 1.13 10.32 -32.82
CA GLY A 42 1.24 10.26 -31.35
C GLY A 42 1.59 8.89 -30.77
N GLY A 43 2.47 8.12 -31.43
CA GLY A 43 3.01 6.87 -30.88
C GLY A 43 2.38 5.57 -31.44
N LYS A 44 1.60 5.63 -32.52
CA LYS A 44 0.96 4.42 -33.10
C LYS A 44 1.93 3.69 -34.01
N LEU A 45 2.10 2.39 -33.79
CA LEU A 45 2.89 1.50 -34.66
C LEU A 45 2.31 1.45 -36.08
N ALA A 46 3.19 1.46 -37.08
CA ALA A 46 2.83 1.39 -38.50
C ALA A 46 2.72 -0.05 -39.01
N ALA A 47 1.75 -0.32 -39.89
CA ALA A 47 1.51 -1.64 -40.46
C ALA A 47 2.37 -1.90 -41.70
N THR A 48 2.78 -3.16 -41.88
CA THR A 48 3.65 -3.59 -42.99
C THR A 48 3.09 -4.79 -43.75
N ASP A 49 3.73 -5.14 -44.86
CA ASP A 49 3.44 -6.34 -45.65
C ASP A 49 3.59 -7.67 -44.87
N LYS A 50 4.19 -7.65 -43.67
CA LYS A 50 4.33 -8.81 -42.77
C LYS A 50 3.14 -9.02 -41.84
N ASP A 51 2.24 -8.05 -41.71
CA ASP A 51 0.99 -8.21 -40.97
C ASP A 51 -0.05 -8.93 -41.85
N ASN A 52 0.14 -10.23 -42.07
CA ASN A 52 -0.53 -10.97 -43.14
C ASN A 52 -1.12 -12.35 -42.76
N SER A 53 -1.23 -12.63 -41.46
CA SER A 53 -1.71 -13.90 -40.92
C SER A 53 -3.07 -13.77 -40.21
N VAL A 54 -3.62 -14.92 -39.78
CA VAL A 54 -4.82 -14.98 -38.91
C VAL A 54 -4.65 -14.20 -37.61
N ALA A 55 -3.43 -14.13 -37.07
CA ALA A 55 -3.16 -13.37 -35.84
C ALA A 55 -3.28 -11.85 -36.05
N ASN A 56 -3.15 -11.40 -37.30
CA ASN A 56 -3.31 -10.00 -37.69
C ASN A 56 -4.77 -9.69 -38.03
N MET A 57 -5.50 -10.65 -38.58
CA MET A 57 -6.84 -10.46 -39.15
C MET A 57 -7.71 -11.70 -38.90
N ASN A 58 -8.71 -11.57 -38.02
CA ASN A 58 -9.69 -12.61 -37.76
C ASN A 58 -11.03 -12.28 -38.43
N PHE A 59 -11.24 -12.79 -39.65
CA PHE A 59 -12.46 -12.54 -40.43
C PHE A 59 -13.63 -13.48 -40.07
N GLY A 60 -13.56 -14.25 -38.98
CA GLY A 60 -14.63 -15.17 -38.57
C GLY A 60 -14.75 -16.36 -39.51
N ILE A 61 -15.92 -16.57 -40.13
CA ILE A 61 -16.22 -17.72 -41.00
C ILE A 61 -15.91 -17.40 -42.47
N CYS A 62 -15.17 -18.29 -43.15
CA CYS A 62 -14.82 -18.15 -44.56
C CYS A 62 -15.95 -18.66 -45.48
N ASN A 63 -16.38 -17.83 -46.42
CA ASN A 63 -17.46 -18.07 -47.38
C ASN A 63 -16.93 -18.33 -48.81
N ASP A 64 -15.80 -19.02 -48.91
CA ASP A 64 -15.26 -19.44 -50.21
C ASP A 64 -16.15 -20.51 -50.86
N PRO A 65 -16.48 -20.42 -52.17
CA PRO A 65 -17.35 -21.38 -52.84
C PRO A 65 -16.90 -22.83 -52.79
N LYS A 66 -15.61 -23.12 -52.52
CA LYS A 66 -15.13 -24.50 -52.34
C LYS A 66 -15.70 -25.21 -51.11
N TYR A 67 -16.30 -24.47 -50.17
CA TYR A 67 -16.92 -25.01 -48.96
C TYR A 67 -18.44 -25.02 -49.10
N SER A 68 -19.02 -26.17 -49.47
CA SER A 68 -20.45 -26.31 -49.76
C SER A 68 -21.34 -26.46 -48.52
N ASN A 69 -20.93 -27.23 -47.51
CA ASN A 69 -21.83 -27.63 -46.40
C ASN A 69 -21.45 -27.03 -45.03
N ALA A 70 -20.17 -27.13 -44.62
CA ALA A 70 -19.68 -26.61 -43.34
C ALA A 70 -18.55 -25.61 -43.60
N LYS A 71 -18.86 -24.32 -43.48
CA LYS A 71 -17.90 -23.24 -43.74
C LYS A 71 -16.91 -23.14 -42.57
N PRO A 72 -15.58 -23.28 -42.81
CA PRO A 72 -14.61 -23.29 -41.73
C PRO A 72 -14.32 -21.87 -41.21
N PRO A 73 -13.72 -21.75 -40.01
CA PRO A 73 -13.07 -20.53 -39.59
C PRO A 73 -12.03 -20.04 -40.61
N CYS A 74 -11.84 -18.74 -40.70
CA CYS A 74 -10.90 -18.11 -41.61
C CYS A 74 -9.46 -18.40 -41.18
N MET A 75 -8.70 -19.04 -42.07
CA MET A 75 -7.27 -19.28 -41.92
C MET A 75 -6.46 -18.32 -42.79
N ALA A 76 -6.80 -17.02 -42.77
CA ALA A 76 -6.21 -15.99 -43.61
C ALA A 76 -4.68 -16.07 -43.68
N LYS A 77 -4.19 -16.24 -44.91
CA LYS A 77 -2.79 -16.05 -45.29
C LYS A 77 -2.79 -15.18 -46.54
N VAL A 78 -2.45 -13.91 -46.35
CA VAL A 78 -2.66 -12.88 -47.38
C VAL A 78 -1.35 -12.43 -48.00
N ILE A 79 -1.41 -12.01 -49.24
CA ILE A 79 -0.32 -11.30 -49.92
C ILE A 79 -0.81 -9.89 -50.19
N TRP A 80 -0.19 -8.92 -49.55
CA TRP A 80 -0.43 -7.50 -49.79
C TRP A 80 0.04 -7.10 -51.20
N GLN A 81 -0.62 -6.10 -51.76
CA GLN A 81 -0.37 -5.49 -53.05
C GLN A 81 -0.54 -3.96 -52.89
N LYS A 82 0.04 -3.18 -53.82
CA LYS A 82 -0.03 -1.71 -53.79
C LYS A 82 0.51 -1.12 -52.46
N MET A 83 1.65 -1.65 -52.00
CA MET A 83 2.39 -1.13 -50.84
C MET A 83 3.14 0.14 -51.21
N HIS A 84 3.67 0.83 -50.22
CA HIS A 84 4.49 2.03 -50.44
C HIS A 84 5.70 1.71 -51.33
N GLU A 85 5.91 2.50 -52.40
CA GLU A 85 6.84 2.17 -53.49
C GLU A 85 8.29 2.60 -53.22
N GLU A 86 8.52 3.51 -52.26
CA GLU A 86 9.80 4.24 -52.15
C GLU A 86 10.54 4.07 -50.80
N VAL A 87 10.08 3.21 -49.89
CA VAL A 87 10.70 3.09 -48.55
C VAL A 87 10.73 1.64 -48.06
N ASP A 88 11.94 1.07 -48.00
CA ASP A 88 12.23 -0.14 -47.23
C ASP A 88 12.68 0.27 -45.83
N ILE A 89 12.10 -0.34 -44.79
CA ILE A 89 12.15 0.22 -43.42
C ILE A 89 13.07 -0.59 -42.50
N THR A 90 13.53 -1.76 -42.96
CA THR A 90 14.45 -2.65 -42.23
C THR A 90 15.35 -3.42 -43.19
N GLU A 91 16.46 -3.99 -42.68
CA GLU A 91 17.33 -4.94 -43.42
C GLU A 91 16.56 -6.16 -43.98
N ALA A 92 15.35 -6.43 -43.46
CA ALA A 92 14.46 -7.50 -43.90
C ALA A 92 13.51 -7.12 -45.06
N GLY A 93 13.63 -5.91 -45.62
CA GLY A 93 12.89 -5.48 -46.83
C GLY A 93 11.37 -5.35 -46.63
N MET A 94 10.92 -4.91 -45.44
CA MET A 94 9.50 -4.68 -45.17
C MET A 94 9.00 -3.39 -45.82
N LYS A 95 7.76 -3.41 -46.32
CA LYS A 95 7.10 -2.27 -46.98
C LYS A 95 5.86 -1.81 -46.22
N PHE A 96 5.68 -0.49 -46.08
CA PHE A 96 4.50 0.07 -45.42
C PHE A 96 3.23 -0.18 -46.23
N LEU A 97 2.14 -0.44 -45.50
CA LEU A 97 0.80 -0.40 -46.07
C LEU A 97 0.28 1.04 -46.15
N THR A 98 -0.44 1.34 -47.22
CA THR A 98 -1.16 2.60 -47.43
C THR A 98 -2.65 2.32 -47.44
N GLU A 99 -3.51 3.33 -47.31
CA GLU A 99 -4.96 3.20 -47.45
C GLU A 99 -5.42 2.55 -48.76
N LYS A 100 -4.57 2.57 -49.80
CA LYS A 100 -4.82 1.95 -51.11
C LYS A 100 -4.27 0.52 -51.22
N SER A 101 -3.59 0.02 -50.19
CA SER A 101 -3.09 -1.35 -50.18
C SER A 101 -4.24 -2.34 -50.13
N GLU A 102 -4.16 -3.35 -50.99
CA GLU A 102 -5.14 -4.44 -51.08
C GLU A 102 -4.40 -5.76 -50.87
N ALA A 103 -5.06 -6.77 -50.32
CA ALA A 103 -4.45 -8.09 -50.16
C ALA A 103 -5.27 -9.17 -50.86
N VAL A 104 -4.59 -10.22 -51.29
CA VAL A 104 -5.20 -11.41 -51.85
C VAL A 104 -4.98 -12.58 -50.90
N CYS A 105 -6.04 -13.30 -50.54
CA CYS A 105 -5.97 -14.48 -49.69
C CYS A 105 -5.66 -15.73 -50.52
N ASN A 106 -4.50 -16.35 -50.28
CA ASN A 106 -4.06 -17.55 -51.00
C ASN A 106 -4.71 -18.85 -50.52
N VAL A 107 -5.54 -18.78 -49.48
CA VAL A 107 -6.29 -19.94 -48.98
C VAL A 107 -7.61 -20.12 -49.74
N CYS A 108 -8.15 -19.06 -50.34
CA CYS A 108 -9.42 -19.08 -51.06
C CYS A 108 -9.25 -19.69 -52.49
N SER A 109 -10.21 -20.50 -52.96
CA SER A 109 -10.22 -21.01 -54.35
C SER A 109 -10.51 -19.89 -55.34
N VAL A 110 -11.38 -18.95 -54.93
CA VAL A 110 -11.59 -17.67 -55.60
C VAL A 110 -10.90 -16.63 -54.72
N PRO A 111 -9.77 -16.03 -55.16
CA PRO A 111 -8.93 -15.26 -54.26
C PRO A 111 -9.70 -14.16 -53.54
N GLY A 112 -9.82 -14.28 -52.22
CA GLY A 112 -10.53 -13.31 -51.39
C GLY A 112 -9.75 -12.01 -51.34
N LYS A 113 -10.44 -10.88 -51.53
CA LYS A 113 -9.84 -9.54 -51.53
C LYS A 113 -10.02 -8.90 -50.18
N ILE A 114 -8.89 -8.57 -49.55
CA ILE A 114 -8.83 -7.81 -48.32
C ILE A 114 -8.60 -6.35 -48.66
N ARG A 115 -9.37 -5.45 -48.05
CA ARG A 115 -9.22 -4.00 -48.20
C ARG A 115 -9.21 -3.32 -46.86
N ILE A 116 -8.56 -2.16 -46.82
CA ILE A 116 -8.53 -1.28 -45.66
C ILE A 116 -9.83 -0.48 -45.65
N ALA A 117 -10.59 -0.59 -44.56
CA ALA A 117 -11.78 0.22 -44.33
C ALA A 117 -11.44 1.54 -43.64
N PHE A 118 -10.45 1.52 -42.74
CA PHE A 118 -9.95 2.69 -42.05
C PHE A 118 -8.45 2.54 -41.79
N HIS A 119 -7.65 3.56 -42.14
CA HIS A 119 -6.18 3.51 -42.04
C HIS A 119 -5.65 3.73 -40.61
N GLY A 120 -6.51 3.97 -39.62
CA GLY A 120 -6.11 4.10 -38.21
C GLY A 120 -5.64 5.49 -37.80
N GLN A 121 -5.46 6.40 -38.77
CA GLN A 121 -5.21 7.81 -38.48
C GLN A 121 -6.56 8.52 -38.38
N VAL A 122 -6.85 9.07 -37.20
CA VAL A 122 -7.94 10.01 -37.02
C VAL A 122 -7.31 11.39 -37.12
N ALA A 123 -7.79 12.23 -38.04
CA ALA A 123 -7.42 13.63 -38.06
C ALA A 123 -7.99 14.27 -36.79
N THR A 124 -7.15 14.56 -35.81
CA THR A 124 -7.52 15.50 -34.77
C THR A 124 -7.60 16.87 -35.45
N LEU A 125 -8.75 17.54 -35.40
CA LEU A 125 -8.88 18.92 -35.84
C LEU A 125 -7.99 19.77 -34.94
N THR A 126 -6.78 20.05 -35.41
CA THR A 126 -5.97 21.15 -34.88
C THR A 126 -6.54 22.45 -35.43
N ALA A 127 -6.47 23.53 -34.65
CA ALA A 127 -6.95 24.84 -35.06
C ALA A 127 -6.30 25.29 -36.39
N ASP A 128 -5.06 24.87 -36.64
CA ASP A 128 -4.30 25.20 -37.84
C ASP A 128 -4.87 24.53 -39.11
N ASN A 129 -5.34 23.28 -39.01
CA ASN A 129 -5.90 22.54 -40.15
C ASN A 129 -7.35 22.94 -40.46
N PHE A 130 -8.14 23.33 -39.44
CA PHE A 130 -9.50 23.85 -39.65
C PHE A 130 -9.48 25.19 -40.40
N ASN A 131 -8.58 26.10 -40.01
CA ASN A 131 -8.46 27.44 -40.61
C ASN A 131 -7.90 27.45 -42.04
N ALA A 132 -7.29 26.34 -42.49
CA ALA A 132 -6.74 26.20 -43.83
C ALA A 132 -7.77 25.70 -44.88
N LEU A 133 -8.97 25.28 -44.46
CA LEU A 133 -10.00 24.78 -45.37
C LEU A 133 -10.74 25.93 -46.10
N PRO A 134 -11.18 25.72 -47.36
CA PRO A 134 -12.09 26.64 -48.02
C PRO A 134 -13.36 26.84 -47.18
N LYS A 135 -13.81 28.10 -47.04
CA LYS A 135 -14.98 28.46 -46.21
C LYS A 135 -16.22 27.60 -46.53
N THR A 136 -16.43 27.23 -47.78
CA THR A 136 -17.54 26.36 -48.23
C THR A 136 -17.51 24.97 -47.60
N VAL A 137 -16.33 24.40 -47.34
CA VAL A 137 -16.16 23.09 -46.70
C VAL A 137 -16.29 23.20 -45.18
N GLN A 138 -15.80 24.30 -44.58
CA GLN A 138 -16.04 24.61 -43.16
C GLN A 138 -17.55 24.72 -42.86
N PHE A 139 -18.31 25.38 -43.74
CA PHE A 139 -19.77 25.51 -43.62
C PHE A 139 -20.53 24.18 -43.77
N ALA A 140 -20.05 23.26 -44.63
CA ALA A 140 -20.69 21.95 -44.82
C ALA A 140 -20.45 20.98 -43.64
N LEU A 141 -19.30 21.08 -42.98
CA LEU A 141 -18.93 20.24 -41.83
C LEU A 141 -19.59 20.70 -40.51
N CYS A 142 -20.13 21.93 -40.47
CA CYS A 142 -20.83 22.46 -39.30
C CYS A 142 -22.11 23.21 -39.73
N PRO A 143 -23.24 22.51 -39.99
CA PRO A 143 -24.44 23.11 -40.58
C PRO A 143 -25.27 23.98 -39.63
N VAL A 144 -24.77 24.29 -38.43
CA VAL A 144 -25.53 25.04 -37.40
C VAL A 144 -24.79 26.30 -37.02
N SER A 145 -24.81 27.27 -37.92
CA SER A 145 -24.85 28.67 -37.50
C SER A 145 -25.69 29.42 -38.51
N ARG A 146 -27.00 29.47 -38.23
CA ARG A 146 -27.85 30.50 -38.81
C ARG A 146 -27.29 31.85 -38.37
N GLU A 147 -26.95 32.65 -39.36
CA GLU A 147 -26.63 34.06 -39.20
C GLU A 147 -27.73 34.74 -38.37
N LYS A 148 -27.32 35.33 -37.26
CA LYS A 148 -27.90 36.60 -36.83
C LYS A 148 -26.78 37.63 -36.83
N GLU A 149 -26.82 38.44 -37.88
CA GLU A 149 -26.31 39.79 -37.89
C GLU A 149 -26.79 40.58 -36.66
N ASN A 150 -25.90 41.49 -36.24
CA ASN A 150 -26.05 42.58 -35.28
C ASN A 150 -26.09 42.18 -33.79
N ASP A 151 -25.26 42.72 -32.89
CA ASP A 151 -24.65 44.05 -32.87
C ASP A 151 -23.30 44.10 -32.15
N ARG A 152 -22.52 45.11 -32.56
CA ARG A 152 -21.23 45.55 -32.01
C ARG A 152 -21.25 45.75 -30.50
N ILE A 153 -20.19 45.32 -29.83
CA ILE A 153 -19.54 46.13 -28.79
C ILE A 153 -18.04 46.13 -29.06
N GLU A 154 -17.56 47.30 -29.50
CA GLU A 154 -16.16 47.66 -29.49
C GLU A 154 -15.64 47.65 -28.05
N PHE A 155 -14.50 46.99 -27.82
CA PHE A 155 -13.50 47.50 -26.90
C PHE A 155 -12.11 47.28 -27.47
N GLY A 156 -11.61 48.36 -28.08
CA GLY A 156 -10.25 48.84 -27.87
C GLY A 156 -9.10 47.96 -28.33
N GLN A 157 -8.70 48.16 -29.58
CA GLN A 157 -7.28 48.15 -29.91
C GLN A 157 -6.56 49.19 -29.01
N LYS A 158 -5.78 48.70 -28.05
CA LYS A 158 -4.54 49.36 -27.59
C LYS A 158 -3.49 48.26 -27.38
N ASP A 159 -2.46 48.34 -28.21
CA ASP A 159 -1.27 47.49 -28.32
C ASP A 159 -1.43 46.04 -28.79
N GLY A 160 -1.09 45.82 -30.06
CA GLY A 160 -0.92 44.52 -30.72
C GLY A 160 0.25 43.69 -30.21
N ARG A 161 0.26 43.36 -28.91
CA ARG A 161 0.97 42.19 -28.38
C ARG A 161 -0.07 41.23 -27.82
N LEU A 162 -0.15 40.01 -28.34
CA LEU A 162 -0.82 38.92 -27.63
C LEU A 162 -0.30 38.91 -26.19
N LYS A 163 -1.13 39.29 -25.22
CA LYS A 163 -0.82 39.19 -23.80
C LYS A 163 -0.47 37.73 -23.52
N ARG A 164 0.80 37.47 -23.21
CA ARG A 164 1.30 36.12 -22.97
C ARG A 164 0.82 35.68 -21.59
N VAL A 165 -0.10 34.73 -21.53
CA VAL A 165 -0.52 34.12 -20.26
C VAL A 165 0.63 33.25 -19.72
N LEU A 166 0.94 33.44 -18.45
CA LEU A 166 1.94 32.72 -17.67
C LEU A 166 1.30 32.27 -16.36
N VAL A 167 1.61 31.05 -15.95
CA VAL A 167 1.31 30.58 -14.60
C VAL A 167 2.23 31.33 -13.62
N LYS A 168 1.67 31.81 -12.51
CA LYS A 168 2.40 32.57 -11.49
C LYS A 168 2.47 31.87 -10.14
N GLU A 169 1.46 31.06 -9.81
CA GLU A 169 1.41 30.39 -8.52
C GLU A 169 0.77 29.02 -8.63
N VAL A 170 1.35 28.07 -7.91
CA VAL A 170 0.84 26.71 -7.74
C VAL A 170 0.89 26.36 -6.25
N LYS A 171 -0.14 25.66 -5.78
CA LYS A 171 -0.24 25.18 -4.41
C LYS A 171 -0.36 23.66 -4.39
N GLY A 172 0.21 23.04 -3.36
CA GLY A 172 0.16 21.61 -3.10
C GLY A 172 0.76 21.33 -1.73
N ASN A 173 0.65 20.09 -1.25
CA ASN A 173 1.26 19.72 0.02
C ASN A 173 2.79 19.72 -0.12
N THR A 174 3.49 20.27 0.86
CA THR A 174 4.96 20.30 0.90
C THR A 174 5.59 19.01 1.42
N THR A 175 4.77 18.10 1.96
CA THR A 175 5.18 16.78 2.45
C THR A 175 4.20 15.73 1.98
N ALA A 176 4.71 14.54 1.67
CA ALA A 176 3.88 13.40 1.29
C ALA A 176 4.54 12.07 1.70
N TYR A 177 3.78 10.98 1.64
CA TYR A 177 4.28 9.63 1.85
C TYR A 177 4.18 8.78 0.56
N PRO A 178 4.94 7.67 0.48
CA PRO A 178 4.79 6.71 -0.60
C PRO A 178 3.34 6.27 -0.80
N PHE A 179 2.91 6.20 -2.06
CA PHE A 179 1.56 5.86 -2.51
C PHE A 179 0.46 6.83 -2.08
N GLU A 180 0.80 7.98 -1.50
CA GLU A 180 -0.16 9.05 -1.24
C GLU A 180 -0.50 9.77 -2.55
N LYS A 181 -1.77 10.17 -2.69
CA LYS A 181 -2.23 11.04 -3.77
C LYS A 181 -2.17 12.48 -3.30
N VAL A 182 -1.34 13.29 -3.95
CA VAL A 182 -1.16 14.72 -3.65
C VAL A 182 -1.78 15.54 -4.76
N ILE A 183 -2.61 16.51 -4.38
CA ILE A 183 -3.26 17.42 -5.31
C ILE A 183 -2.45 18.70 -5.42
N TYR A 184 -2.07 19.07 -6.64
CA TYR A 184 -1.45 20.35 -6.98
C TYR A 184 -2.42 21.17 -7.81
N LYS A 185 -2.54 22.46 -7.50
CA LYS A 185 -3.49 23.36 -8.14
C LYS A 185 -2.83 24.69 -8.52
N VAL A 186 -2.97 25.09 -9.77
CA VAL A 186 -2.64 26.45 -10.22
C VAL A 186 -3.63 27.43 -9.61
N THR A 187 -3.12 28.50 -9.01
CA THR A 187 -3.94 29.47 -8.26
C THR A 187 -3.79 30.91 -8.71
N ALA A 188 -2.75 31.24 -9.48
CA ALA A 188 -2.59 32.57 -10.03
C ALA A 188 -1.92 32.57 -11.40
N TYR A 189 -2.28 33.58 -12.18
CA TYR A 189 -1.72 33.91 -13.49
C TYR A 189 -1.26 35.36 -13.51
N ASN A 190 -0.50 35.74 -14.53
CA ASN A 190 -0.18 37.16 -14.77
C ASN A 190 -1.36 37.97 -15.34
N GLU A 191 -2.43 37.31 -15.79
CA GLU A 191 -3.64 37.95 -16.30
C GLU A 191 -4.84 37.61 -15.41
N PRO A 192 -5.74 38.57 -15.12
CA PRO A 192 -6.85 38.36 -14.19
C PRO A 192 -7.96 37.47 -14.76
N ALA A 193 -8.08 37.39 -16.09
CA ALA A 193 -9.07 36.58 -16.78
C ALA A 193 -8.37 35.70 -17.81
N VAL A 194 -8.14 34.43 -17.44
CA VAL A 194 -7.58 33.42 -18.34
C VAL A 194 -8.73 32.57 -18.91
N PRO A 195 -8.83 32.41 -20.25
CA PRO A 195 -9.83 31.55 -20.88
C PRO A 195 -9.71 30.07 -20.49
N ASP A 196 -10.82 29.33 -20.47
CA ASP A 196 -10.84 27.93 -20.01
C ASP A 196 -10.00 27.00 -20.88
N ASN A 197 -9.98 27.19 -22.20
CA ASN A 197 -9.13 26.41 -23.10
C ASN A 197 -7.62 26.55 -22.78
N VAL A 198 -7.20 27.70 -22.24
CA VAL A 198 -5.81 27.92 -21.80
C VAL A 198 -5.58 27.20 -20.47
N ARG A 199 -6.54 27.29 -19.53
CA ARG A 199 -6.50 26.59 -18.23
C ARG A 199 -6.41 25.07 -18.42
N GLU A 200 -7.18 24.52 -19.34
CA GLU A 200 -7.19 23.09 -19.70
C GLU A 200 -5.90 22.65 -20.41
N SER A 201 -5.19 23.57 -21.07
CA SER A 201 -3.93 23.27 -21.78
C SER A 201 -2.67 23.25 -20.89
N ILE A 202 -2.80 23.53 -19.59
CA ILE A 202 -1.66 23.51 -18.67
C ILE A 202 -1.09 22.10 -18.60
N ARG A 203 0.21 21.98 -18.81
CA ARG A 203 0.97 20.74 -18.69
C ARG A 203 1.74 20.73 -17.38
N TRP A 204 2.17 19.53 -16.97
CA TRP A 204 2.90 19.35 -15.72
C TRP A 204 4.22 18.63 -15.95
N MET A 205 5.26 19.09 -15.27
CA MET A 205 6.56 18.43 -15.22
C MET A 205 6.93 18.13 -13.77
N ILE A 206 7.48 16.95 -13.55
CA ILE A 206 7.95 16.50 -12.25
C ILE A 206 9.46 16.36 -12.34
N SER A 207 10.19 16.89 -11.36
CA SER A 207 11.63 16.70 -11.23
C SER A 207 11.94 16.04 -9.88
N VAL A 208 12.64 14.91 -9.92
CA VAL A 208 13.09 14.18 -8.73
C VAL A 208 14.59 13.92 -8.86
N ASP A 209 15.39 14.44 -7.92
CA ASP A 209 16.86 14.42 -7.98
C ASP A 209 17.43 14.91 -9.34
N GLY A 210 16.80 15.91 -9.96
CA GLY A 210 17.21 16.46 -11.25
C GLY A 210 16.85 15.61 -12.47
N LYS A 211 16.12 14.50 -12.30
CA LYS A 211 15.52 13.75 -13.41
C LYS A 211 14.10 14.26 -13.65
N GLU A 212 13.86 14.74 -14.87
CA GLU A 212 12.56 15.26 -15.29
C GLU A 212 11.69 14.17 -15.91
N GLU A 213 10.42 14.13 -15.50
CA GLU A 213 9.38 13.28 -16.05
C GLU A 213 8.19 14.17 -16.45
N SER A 214 7.76 14.08 -17.71
CA SER A 214 6.54 14.75 -18.18
C SER A 214 5.30 13.96 -17.77
N VAL A 215 4.26 14.67 -17.35
CA VAL A 215 2.97 14.07 -16.98
C VAL A 215 1.99 14.22 -18.14
N SER A 216 1.18 13.18 -18.39
CA SER A 216 0.19 13.18 -19.48
C SER A 216 -1.02 14.05 -19.19
N GLU A 217 -1.36 14.18 -17.90
CA GLU A 217 -2.49 14.92 -17.39
C GLU A 217 -2.30 16.42 -17.64
N THR A 218 -3.38 17.07 -18.06
CA THR A 218 -3.42 18.51 -18.37
C THR A 218 -4.54 19.19 -17.60
N GLY A 219 -4.43 20.51 -17.44
CA GLY A 219 -5.38 21.32 -16.70
C GLY A 219 -4.79 21.99 -15.46
N GLU A 220 -5.59 22.80 -14.78
CA GLU A 220 -5.15 23.58 -13.60
C GLU A 220 -4.89 22.72 -12.37
N THR A 221 -5.29 21.46 -12.39
CA THR A 221 -5.15 20.54 -11.25
C THR A 221 -4.45 19.26 -11.69
N LEU A 222 -3.46 18.84 -10.91
CA LEU A 222 -2.78 17.56 -11.04
C LEU A 222 -2.99 16.74 -9.77
N GLU A 223 -3.50 15.53 -9.91
CA GLU A 223 -3.50 14.52 -8.84
C GLU A 223 -2.33 13.56 -9.07
N LEU A 224 -1.26 13.71 -8.28
CA LEU A 224 -0.05 12.92 -8.42
C LEU A 224 0.00 11.80 -7.38
N LEU A 225 0.13 10.56 -7.85
CA LEU A 225 0.47 9.42 -6.99
C LEU A 225 1.98 9.41 -6.72
N ILE A 226 2.37 9.55 -5.45
CA ILE A 226 3.77 9.52 -5.05
C ILE A 226 4.35 8.12 -5.18
N LYS A 227 5.41 7.97 -5.98
CA LYS A 227 6.07 6.69 -6.19
C LYS A 227 6.93 6.30 -4.98
N SER A 228 7.03 5.00 -4.70
CA SER A 228 7.74 4.50 -3.53
C SER A 228 9.25 4.77 -3.56
N GLU A 229 9.86 4.73 -4.74
CA GLU A 229 11.26 5.02 -5.00
C GLU A 229 11.63 6.49 -4.75
N TRP A 230 10.64 7.37 -4.61
CA TRP A 230 10.85 8.76 -4.25
C TRP A 230 11.05 8.98 -2.75
N THR A 231 10.90 7.92 -1.92
CA THR A 231 11.06 8.01 -0.46
C THR A 231 12.40 8.64 -0.05
N GLY A 232 12.33 9.69 0.75
CA GLY A 232 13.48 10.44 1.25
C GLY A 232 14.05 11.45 0.25
N LYS A 233 13.33 11.74 -0.84
CA LYS A 233 13.71 12.70 -1.87
C LYS A 233 12.72 13.85 -1.94
N ASP A 234 13.12 14.90 -2.64
CA ASP A 234 12.25 16.01 -2.97
C ASP A 234 11.69 15.86 -4.38
N VAL A 235 10.39 16.02 -4.50
CA VAL A 235 9.64 16.00 -5.76
C VAL A 235 9.23 17.43 -6.08
N THR A 236 9.77 17.98 -7.15
CA THR A 236 9.43 19.34 -7.61
C THR A 236 8.39 19.24 -8.71
N VAL A 237 7.24 19.90 -8.53
CA VAL A 237 6.09 19.83 -9.45
C VAL A 237 5.86 21.19 -10.07
N MET A 238 5.94 21.26 -11.40
CA MET A 238 5.93 22.49 -12.19
C MET A 238 4.80 22.48 -13.22
N PRO A 239 3.75 23.32 -13.05
CA PRO A 239 2.80 23.59 -14.11
C PRO A 239 3.40 24.53 -15.17
N TYR A 240 3.09 24.30 -16.43
CA TYR A 240 3.56 25.15 -17.52
C TYR A 240 2.65 25.13 -18.74
N LEU A 241 2.57 26.27 -19.43
CA LEU A 241 1.92 26.39 -20.74
C LEU A 241 2.91 26.15 -21.88
N ARG A 242 4.14 26.67 -21.76
CA ARG A 242 5.16 26.61 -22.81
C ARG A 242 6.39 25.81 -22.40
N LYS A 243 7.04 26.25 -21.32
CA LYS A 243 8.23 25.63 -20.75
C LYS A 243 8.12 25.61 -19.22
N PRO A 244 8.56 24.53 -18.55
CA PRO A 244 8.72 24.49 -17.10
C PRO A 244 9.56 25.65 -16.55
N ASN A 245 9.22 26.09 -15.35
CA ASN A 245 9.94 27.13 -14.61
C ASN A 245 10.03 26.72 -13.13
N ASP A 246 11.24 26.51 -12.62
CA ASP A 246 11.48 26.12 -11.23
C ASP A 246 10.95 27.14 -10.21
N GLU A 247 10.93 28.43 -10.57
CA GLU A 247 10.37 29.49 -9.71
C GLU A 247 8.86 29.38 -9.52
N VAL A 248 8.17 28.67 -10.41
CA VAL A 248 6.73 28.40 -10.35
C VAL A 248 6.54 26.90 -10.14
N SER A 249 6.91 26.45 -8.94
CA SER A 249 6.86 25.05 -8.58
C SER A 249 6.39 24.84 -7.13
N VAL A 250 5.94 23.63 -6.83
CA VAL A 250 5.80 23.15 -5.45
C VAL A 250 6.86 22.08 -5.22
N LYS A 251 7.62 22.23 -4.14
CA LYS A 251 8.58 21.24 -3.69
C LYS A 251 7.95 20.39 -2.58
N THR A 252 7.81 19.09 -2.83
CA THR A 252 7.19 18.12 -1.93
C THR A 252 8.23 17.12 -1.46
N THR A 253 8.56 17.14 -0.17
CA THR A 253 9.45 16.14 0.42
C THR A 253 8.69 14.85 0.68
N VAL A 254 9.16 13.74 0.11
CA VAL A 254 8.57 12.42 0.36
C VAL A 254 9.20 11.85 1.63
N GLU A 255 8.45 11.89 2.73
CA GLU A 255 8.97 11.51 4.04
C GLU A 255 9.12 9.99 4.18
N ARG A 256 10.12 9.60 4.99
CA ARG A 256 10.21 8.24 5.52
C ARG A 256 9.20 8.06 6.64
N PHE A 257 8.57 6.90 6.70
CA PHE A 257 7.78 6.53 7.87
C PHE A 257 8.67 6.44 9.12
N PRO A 258 8.12 6.72 10.32
CA PRO A 258 8.85 6.60 11.57
C PRO A 258 9.40 5.18 11.76
N LYS A 259 10.60 5.08 12.33
CA LYS A 259 11.26 3.79 12.61
C LYS A 259 10.46 2.92 13.58
N SER A 260 9.75 3.54 14.51
CA SER A 260 8.92 2.88 15.51
C SER A 260 7.77 3.79 15.90
N ILE A 261 6.58 3.22 16.06
CA ILE A 261 5.44 3.88 16.72
C ILE A 261 4.87 2.97 17.81
N LEU A 262 4.41 3.57 18.92
CA LEU A 262 3.57 2.87 19.87
C LEU A 262 2.16 2.81 19.29
N PHE A 263 1.71 1.60 18.94
CA PHE A 263 0.42 1.36 18.31
C PHE A 263 -0.68 1.04 19.32
N ALA A 264 -0.36 0.25 20.34
CA ALA A 264 -1.33 -0.12 21.37
C ALA A 264 -0.67 -0.27 22.75
N ARG A 265 -1.44 -0.09 23.81
CA ARG A 265 -1.04 -0.45 25.18
C ARG A 265 -2.26 -0.81 26.04
N SER A 266 -2.02 -1.58 27.10
CA SER A 266 -3.01 -1.81 28.17
C SER A 266 -3.40 -0.51 28.89
N MET A 267 -4.58 -0.47 29.53
CA MET A 267 -5.04 0.60 30.40
C MET A 267 -4.21 0.62 31.68
N LYS A 268 -3.99 -0.56 32.28
CA LYS A 268 -3.03 -0.70 33.37
C LYS A 268 -1.64 -0.44 32.83
N LYS A 269 -0.94 0.53 33.43
CA LYS A 269 0.50 0.66 33.22
C LYS A 269 1.22 -0.47 33.96
N PRO A 270 2.42 -0.89 33.52
CA PRO A 270 3.17 -1.93 34.22
C PRO A 270 3.33 -1.62 35.72
N GLY A 271 2.91 -2.54 36.57
CA GLY A 271 2.97 -2.42 38.03
C GLY A 271 1.96 -1.47 38.66
N LYS A 272 0.94 -1.06 37.91
CA LYS A 272 -0.07 -0.08 38.34
C LYS A 272 -1.50 -0.62 38.21
N THR A 273 -2.38 -0.09 39.06
CA THR A 273 -3.83 -0.26 38.95
C THR A 273 -4.38 0.58 37.78
N LEU A 274 -5.69 0.46 37.52
CA LEU A 274 -6.38 1.27 36.52
C LEU A 274 -6.40 2.78 36.88
N THR A 275 -6.38 3.11 38.17
CA THR A 275 -6.31 4.47 38.69
C THR A 275 -4.89 5.05 38.67
N GLY A 276 -3.88 4.21 38.36
CA GLY A 276 -2.48 4.61 38.30
C GLY A 276 -1.72 4.49 39.62
N GLU A 277 -2.37 3.95 40.66
CA GLU A 277 -1.74 3.60 41.94
C GLU A 277 -0.83 2.38 41.76
N THR A 278 0.10 2.14 42.69
CA THR A 278 0.90 0.90 42.69
C THR A 278 -0.02 -0.29 42.95
N ALA A 279 0.11 -1.34 42.13
CA ALA A 279 -0.64 -2.57 42.32
C ALA A 279 -0.26 -3.25 43.66
N GLU A 280 -1.19 -3.97 44.29
CA GLU A 280 -0.98 -4.56 45.62
C GLU A 280 0.20 -5.55 45.63
N ASP A 281 0.24 -6.41 44.62
CA ASP A 281 1.34 -7.34 44.31
C ASP A 281 2.69 -6.65 44.00
N MET A 282 2.72 -5.32 43.91
CA MET A 282 3.93 -4.50 43.76
C MET A 282 4.28 -3.69 45.01
N LEU A 283 3.54 -3.86 46.12
CA LEU A 283 3.87 -3.28 47.42
C LEU A 283 4.90 -4.14 48.17
N CYS A 284 5.65 -3.53 49.10
CA CYS A 284 6.57 -4.22 49.99
C CYS A 284 6.75 -3.43 51.28
N ALA A 285 7.16 -4.12 52.35
CA ALA A 285 7.28 -3.55 53.71
C ALA A 285 6.03 -2.78 54.18
N ASP A 286 4.85 -3.19 53.72
CA ASP A 286 3.56 -2.54 53.95
C ASP A 286 2.67 -3.28 54.96
N LYS A 287 3.13 -4.42 55.50
CA LYS A 287 2.40 -5.22 56.49
C LYS A 287 3.22 -5.46 57.75
N THR A 288 2.53 -5.47 58.88
CA THR A 288 3.05 -5.93 60.17
C THR A 288 2.95 -7.47 60.28
N PRO A 289 3.80 -8.11 61.11
CA PRO A 289 3.67 -9.54 61.41
C PRO A 289 2.28 -9.94 61.92
N GLU A 290 1.64 -9.08 62.71
CA GLU A 290 0.30 -9.30 63.28
C GLU A 290 -0.77 -9.34 62.19
N GLU A 291 -0.69 -8.44 61.20
CA GLU A 291 -1.61 -8.41 60.06
C GLU A 291 -1.47 -9.69 59.23
N VAL A 292 -0.24 -10.11 58.91
CA VAL A 292 0.01 -11.33 58.13
C VAL A 292 -0.45 -12.59 58.87
N CYS A 293 -0.25 -12.67 60.20
CA CYS A 293 -0.77 -13.77 61.02
C CYS A 293 -2.29 -13.92 60.95
N ARG A 294 -3.04 -12.81 60.80
CA ARG A 294 -4.50 -12.83 60.68
C ARG A 294 -4.98 -13.35 59.33
N MET A 295 -4.16 -13.26 58.28
CA MET A 295 -4.50 -13.74 56.94
C MET A 295 -4.52 -15.27 56.87
N HIS A 296 -3.56 -15.93 57.52
CA HIS A 296 -3.49 -17.39 57.52
C HIS A 296 -2.72 -17.95 58.73
N ARG A 297 -3.32 -18.88 59.48
CA ARG A 297 -2.74 -19.42 60.74
C ARG A 297 -1.33 -20.00 60.63
N LEU A 298 -0.93 -20.47 59.43
CA LEU A 298 0.40 -21.06 59.22
C LEU A 298 1.53 -20.03 59.09
N PHE A 299 1.23 -18.74 58.94
CA PHE A 299 2.28 -17.70 58.84
C PHE A 299 3.17 -17.62 60.09
N GLY A 300 2.68 -18.08 61.24
CA GLY A 300 3.50 -18.12 62.47
C GLY A 300 4.79 -18.93 62.32
N LEU A 301 4.86 -19.88 61.38
CA LEU A 301 6.09 -20.61 61.05
C LEU A 301 7.04 -19.72 60.23
N GLN A 302 6.57 -19.17 59.11
CA GLN A 302 7.38 -18.34 58.21
C GLN A 302 7.86 -17.04 58.90
N LEU A 303 7.05 -16.42 59.76
CA LEU A 303 7.45 -15.20 60.47
C LEU A 303 8.64 -15.43 61.42
N LYS A 304 8.78 -16.64 61.97
CA LYS A 304 9.89 -17.02 62.87
C LYS A 304 11.15 -17.50 62.13
N ALA A 305 11.02 -17.86 60.86
CA ALA A 305 12.12 -18.40 60.05
C ALA A 305 13.11 -17.30 59.65
N SER A 306 14.38 -17.63 59.46
CA SER A 306 15.38 -16.73 58.87
C SER A 306 15.12 -16.49 57.38
N ASP A 307 15.68 -15.43 56.80
CA ASP A 307 15.55 -15.18 55.34
C ASP A 307 16.09 -16.36 54.52
N ARG A 308 17.16 -17.00 54.99
CA ARG A 308 17.72 -18.20 54.34
C ARG A 308 16.70 -19.33 54.25
N GLU A 309 15.95 -19.58 55.31
CA GLU A 309 14.91 -20.61 55.35
C GLU A 309 13.70 -20.22 54.48
N LEU A 310 13.32 -18.95 54.47
CA LEU A 310 12.25 -18.47 53.59
C LEU A 310 12.61 -18.60 52.11
N PHE A 311 13.84 -18.25 51.72
CA PHE A 311 14.31 -18.49 50.36
C PHE A 311 14.41 -19.98 50.04
N ALA A 312 14.73 -20.85 51.01
CA ALA A 312 14.68 -22.29 50.80
C ALA A 312 13.25 -22.78 50.50
N ASP A 313 12.25 -22.29 51.24
CA ASP A 313 10.82 -22.55 50.97
C ASP A 313 10.42 -22.08 49.55
N MET A 314 10.91 -20.92 49.10
CA MET A 314 10.69 -20.45 47.72
C MET A 314 11.35 -21.37 46.68
N HIS A 315 12.57 -21.83 46.92
CA HIS A 315 13.24 -22.77 46.02
C HIS A 315 12.54 -24.14 45.97
N MET A 316 11.95 -24.61 47.08
CA MET A 316 11.11 -25.81 47.07
C MET A 316 9.87 -25.63 46.22
N LEU A 317 9.18 -24.48 46.34
CA LEU A 317 8.06 -24.12 45.46
C LEU A 317 8.48 -24.07 43.99
N ALA A 318 9.62 -23.46 43.69
CA ALA A 318 10.16 -23.41 42.33
C ALA A 318 10.40 -24.82 41.76
N GLY A 319 10.98 -25.73 42.55
CA GLY A 319 11.20 -27.11 42.16
C GLY A 319 9.91 -27.85 41.81
N MET A 320 8.82 -27.61 42.55
CA MET A 320 7.50 -28.16 42.24
C MET A 320 6.93 -27.62 40.92
N GLY A 321 7.20 -26.35 40.61
CA GLY A 321 6.75 -25.68 39.38
C GLY A 321 7.60 -25.94 38.14
N SER A 322 8.73 -26.64 38.25
CA SER A 322 9.71 -26.79 37.16
C SER A 322 9.96 -28.23 36.72
N LEU A 323 9.01 -29.15 36.94
CA LEU A 323 9.18 -30.58 36.67
C LEU A 323 9.42 -30.95 35.19
N SER A 324 9.07 -30.05 34.26
CA SER A 324 9.23 -30.22 32.81
C SER A 324 10.14 -29.15 32.17
N GLY A 325 10.81 -28.34 32.99
CA GLY A 325 11.69 -27.25 32.55
C GLY A 325 11.49 -25.97 33.37
N GLY A 326 12.30 -24.93 33.11
CA GLY A 326 12.17 -23.63 33.76
C GLY A 326 12.78 -23.52 35.17
N GLY A 327 13.49 -24.55 35.65
CA GLY A 327 14.16 -24.51 36.96
C GLY A 327 15.22 -23.41 37.06
N GLU A 328 16.00 -23.21 35.99
CA GLU A 328 16.98 -22.11 35.90
C GLU A 328 16.28 -20.74 35.89
N LEU A 329 15.16 -20.60 35.18
CA LEU A 329 14.35 -19.38 35.18
C LEU A 329 13.86 -19.04 36.59
N LEU A 330 13.24 -20.00 37.28
CA LEU A 330 12.70 -19.76 38.61
C LEU A 330 13.81 -19.51 39.65
N THR A 331 14.95 -20.19 39.50
CA THR A 331 16.14 -19.90 40.31
C THR A 331 16.65 -18.47 40.09
N ALA A 332 16.67 -18.02 38.83
CA ALA A 332 17.08 -16.65 38.49
C ALA A 332 16.07 -15.60 39.01
N LEU A 333 14.76 -15.87 38.94
CA LEU A 333 13.72 -15.00 39.49
C LEU A 333 13.85 -14.85 41.02
N ILE A 334 14.03 -15.97 41.74
CA ILE A 334 14.26 -15.94 43.19
C ILE A 334 15.55 -15.19 43.52
N GLY A 335 16.62 -15.43 42.75
CA GLY A 335 17.89 -14.71 42.90
C GLY A 335 17.73 -13.20 42.69
N HIS A 336 16.96 -12.79 41.69
CA HIS A 336 16.66 -11.38 41.41
C HIS A 336 15.81 -10.75 42.51
N PHE A 337 14.77 -11.45 42.99
CA PHE A 337 13.96 -11.03 44.13
C PHE A 337 14.82 -10.83 45.38
N LYS A 338 15.72 -11.78 45.66
CA LYS A 338 16.68 -11.70 46.77
C LYS A 338 17.65 -10.52 46.64
N GLY A 339 17.97 -10.11 45.42
CA GLY A 339 18.76 -8.91 45.14
C GLY A 339 18.04 -7.61 45.50
N SER A 340 16.70 -7.61 45.57
CA SER A 340 15.86 -6.51 46.07
C SER A 340 16.09 -5.16 45.37
N THR A 341 16.41 -5.18 44.07
CA THR A 341 16.60 -3.95 43.29
C THR A 341 15.28 -3.32 42.88
N GLY A 342 14.23 -4.14 42.71
CA GLY A 342 12.92 -3.74 42.14
C GLY A 342 12.97 -3.46 40.63
N THR A 343 14.11 -3.68 39.97
CA THR A 343 14.24 -3.45 38.53
C THR A 343 13.55 -4.57 37.75
N PRO A 344 13.02 -4.30 36.54
CA PRO A 344 12.41 -5.35 35.73
C PRO A 344 13.35 -6.53 35.44
N PHE A 345 12.79 -7.73 35.38
CA PHE A 345 13.48 -8.96 35.03
C PHE A 345 13.03 -9.46 33.66
N SER A 346 13.98 -9.88 32.83
CA SER A 346 13.74 -10.48 31.52
C SER A 346 14.64 -11.69 31.32
N ASN A 347 14.15 -12.68 30.57
CA ASN A 347 14.89 -13.89 30.27
C ASN A 347 14.47 -14.47 28.91
N ALA A 348 15.44 -14.98 28.15
CA ALA A 348 15.21 -15.53 26.81
C ALA A 348 14.24 -16.72 26.81
N TYR A 349 14.22 -17.54 27.86
CA TYR A 349 13.25 -18.61 28.03
C TYR A 349 11.81 -18.08 28.08
N MET A 350 11.59 -16.96 28.79
CA MET A 350 10.26 -16.35 28.88
C MET A 350 9.82 -15.78 27.53
N ASP A 351 10.72 -15.11 26.81
CA ASP A 351 10.45 -14.60 25.45
C ASP A 351 10.08 -15.73 24.48
N GLN A 352 10.80 -16.86 24.56
CA GLN A 352 10.50 -18.05 23.79
C GLN A 352 9.13 -18.63 24.16
N LYS A 353 8.83 -18.76 25.45
CA LYS A 353 7.53 -19.28 25.91
C LYS A 353 6.37 -18.39 25.50
N LEU A 354 6.52 -17.07 25.59
CA LEU A 354 5.54 -16.13 25.06
C LEU A 354 5.25 -16.38 23.58
N LYS A 355 6.31 -16.44 22.76
CA LYS A 355 6.18 -16.63 21.31
C LYS A 355 5.48 -17.95 20.93
N GLU A 356 5.72 -19.02 21.70
CA GLU A 356 5.15 -20.34 21.46
C GLU A 356 3.71 -20.51 22.00
N HIS A 357 3.25 -19.60 22.86
CA HIS A 357 2.02 -19.84 23.63
C HIS A 357 0.74 -19.59 22.79
N PRO A 358 -0.26 -20.50 22.84
CA PRO A 358 -1.51 -20.33 22.10
C PRO A 358 -2.30 -19.06 22.45
N SER A 359 -2.32 -18.65 23.72
CA SER A 359 -3.02 -17.41 24.11
C SER A 359 -2.34 -16.17 23.55
N PHE A 360 -1.02 -16.18 23.36
CA PHE A 360 -0.30 -15.10 22.67
C PHE A 360 -0.60 -15.09 21.17
N HIS A 361 -0.64 -16.26 20.53
CA HIS A 361 -1.08 -16.36 19.14
C HIS A 361 -2.50 -15.81 18.95
N THR A 362 -3.43 -16.13 19.85
CA THR A 362 -4.78 -15.56 19.87
C THR A 362 -4.73 -14.04 20.01
N PHE A 363 -4.01 -13.51 21.00
CA PHE A 363 -3.86 -12.07 21.21
C PHE A 363 -3.44 -11.31 19.94
N VAL A 364 -2.53 -11.89 19.15
CA VAL A 364 -2.01 -11.26 17.94
C VAL A 364 -2.96 -11.41 16.75
N TYR A 365 -3.46 -12.62 16.51
CA TYR A 365 -4.07 -13.03 15.25
C TYR A 365 -5.57 -13.31 15.32
N GLN A 366 -6.21 -13.18 16.49
CA GLN A 366 -7.65 -13.44 16.59
C GLN A 366 -8.42 -12.51 15.64
N LYS A 367 -9.22 -13.13 14.76
CA LYS A 367 -10.04 -12.40 13.81
C LYS A 367 -10.91 -11.35 14.50
N ASP A 368 -10.95 -10.17 13.91
CA ASP A 368 -11.66 -8.97 14.32
C ASP A 368 -11.23 -8.30 15.62
N LYS A 369 -10.42 -8.97 16.45
CA LYS A 369 -10.12 -8.57 17.83
C LYS A 369 -8.63 -8.41 18.11
N GLY A 370 -7.78 -9.15 17.41
CA GLY A 370 -6.35 -9.22 17.64
C GLY A 370 -5.61 -7.96 17.22
N VAL A 371 -4.33 -7.91 17.59
CA VAL A 371 -3.42 -6.81 17.27
C VAL A 371 -3.37 -6.53 15.76
N LEU A 372 -3.15 -7.57 14.95
CA LEU A 372 -2.93 -7.41 13.51
C LEU A 372 -4.17 -6.88 12.78
N ASP A 373 -5.35 -7.41 13.11
CA ASP A 373 -6.61 -6.98 12.50
C ASP A 373 -6.96 -5.53 12.87
N ASN A 374 -6.70 -5.13 14.11
CA ASN A 374 -6.89 -3.73 14.51
C ASN A 374 -5.93 -2.79 13.77
N LEU A 375 -4.67 -3.19 13.58
CA LEU A 375 -3.71 -2.42 12.80
C LEU A 375 -4.17 -2.27 11.35
N LYS A 376 -4.58 -3.36 10.70
CA LYS A 376 -5.12 -3.34 9.33
C LYS A 376 -6.34 -2.43 9.22
N LYS A 377 -7.30 -2.55 10.14
CA LYS A 377 -8.50 -1.69 10.17
C LYS A 377 -8.14 -0.20 10.26
N GLN A 378 -7.15 0.18 11.05
CA GLN A 378 -6.69 1.56 11.12
C GLN A 378 -5.95 1.98 9.85
N LEU A 379 -5.01 1.17 9.37
CA LEU A 379 -4.26 1.43 8.13
C LEU A 379 -5.19 1.66 6.94
N LYS A 380 -6.26 0.87 6.80
CA LYS A 380 -7.27 1.05 5.76
C LYS A 380 -7.95 2.42 5.84
N LYS A 381 -8.30 2.88 7.03
CA LYS A 381 -8.94 4.20 7.25
C LYS A 381 -8.02 5.37 6.91
N VAL A 382 -6.71 5.17 7.06
CA VAL A 382 -5.70 6.22 6.85
C VAL A 382 -4.86 6.01 5.58
N LEU A 383 -5.32 5.12 4.70
CA LEU A 383 -4.67 4.79 3.41
C LEU A 383 -3.17 4.47 3.57
N GLY A 384 -2.82 3.67 4.59
CA GLY A 384 -1.45 3.23 4.82
C GLY A 384 -0.54 4.26 5.49
N ASN A 385 -0.99 5.49 5.75
CA ASN A 385 -0.18 6.49 6.43
C ASN A 385 -0.10 6.20 7.94
N ILE A 386 0.95 5.48 8.35
CA ILE A 386 1.13 5.01 9.73
C ILE A 386 1.18 6.14 10.77
N LYS A 387 1.59 7.37 10.41
CA LYS A 387 1.59 8.52 11.36
C LYS A 387 0.19 8.98 11.73
N ARG A 388 -0.81 8.61 10.93
CA ARG A 388 -2.23 8.93 11.19
C ARG A 388 -2.94 7.82 11.97
N VAL A 389 -2.28 6.69 12.22
CA VAL A 389 -2.81 5.64 13.10
C VAL A 389 -2.87 6.18 14.52
N LYS A 390 -4.02 5.97 15.18
CA LYS A 390 -4.23 6.37 16.56
C LYS A 390 -3.68 5.29 17.49
N LEU A 391 -3.03 5.72 18.56
CA LEU A 391 -2.69 4.86 19.68
C LEU A 391 -3.98 4.25 20.25
N LEU A 392 -4.07 2.93 20.24
CA LEU A 392 -5.13 2.21 20.92
C LEU A 392 -4.81 2.16 22.42
N GLN A 393 -5.71 2.69 23.23
CA GLN A 393 -5.72 2.48 24.69
C GLN A 393 -6.84 1.48 25.01
N GLU A 394 -6.69 0.70 26.09
CA GLU A 394 -7.43 -0.56 26.27
C GLU A 394 -8.96 -0.43 26.30
N GLY A 395 -9.62 -1.46 25.72
CA GLY A 395 -11.02 -1.53 25.30
C GLY A 395 -11.18 -1.80 23.78
N GLU A 396 -10.16 -1.44 23.01
CA GLU A 396 -10.18 -1.54 21.54
C GLU A 396 -9.53 -2.84 21.00
N ILE A 397 -8.42 -3.31 21.59
CA ILE A 397 -7.97 -4.70 21.38
C ILE A 397 -8.77 -5.61 22.32
N ARG A 398 -9.85 -6.20 21.78
CA ARG A 398 -10.80 -7.05 22.52
C ARG A 398 -10.42 -8.53 22.53
N SER A 399 -9.17 -8.83 22.18
CA SER A 399 -8.65 -10.19 22.22
C SER A 399 -8.26 -10.57 23.64
N ASP A 400 -8.30 -11.87 23.94
CA ASP A 400 -7.92 -12.37 25.25
C ASP A 400 -6.43 -12.13 25.49
N ARG A 401 -6.11 -11.64 26.70
CA ARG A 401 -4.71 -11.43 27.12
C ARG A 401 -3.97 -12.76 27.22
N THR A 402 -2.65 -12.70 27.10
CA THR A 402 -1.80 -13.88 27.28
C THR A 402 -1.81 -14.32 28.74
N LYS A 403 -1.98 -15.62 28.98
CA LYS A 403 -1.96 -16.27 30.29
C LYS A 403 -1.18 -17.56 30.21
N PHE A 404 -0.44 -17.91 31.26
CA PHE A 404 0.29 -19.17 31.39
C PHE A 404 -0.24 -19.97 32.57
N ASN A 405 -1.45 -20.50 32.42
CA ASN A 405 -2.17 -21.21 33.49
C ASN A 405 -2.50 -22.67 33.14
N THR A 406 -2.00 -23.18 32.00
CA THR A 406 -2.20 -24.58 31.60
C THR A 406 -1.36 -25.52 32.47
N LEU A 407 -1.68 -26.82 32.46
CA LEU A 407 -0.86 -27.80 33.17
C LEU A 407 0.60 -27.79 32.69
N LYS A 408 0.84 -27.54 31.40
CA LYS A 408 2.19 -27.45 30.84
C LYS A 408 2.94 -26.26 31.42
N ASP A 409 2.26 -25.12 31.60
CA ASP A 409 2.85 -23.90 32.15
C ASP A 409 3.20 -24.05 33.63
N LYS A 410 2.31 -24.72 34.38
CA LYS A 410 2.51 -25.02 35.80
C LYS A 410 3.71 -25.90 36.06
N LEU A 411 4.10 -26.72 35.08
CA LEU A 411 5.21 -27.66 35.19
C LEU A 411 6.49 -27.14 34.53
N ASN A 412 6.44 -26.08 33.71
CA ASN A 412 7.61 -25.55 33.00
C ASN A 412 8.12 -24.23 33.58
N GLY A 413 7.63 -23.88 34.77
CA GLY A 413 7.98 -22.68 35.52
C GLY A 413 7.23 -21.41 35.12
N MET A 414 6.53 -21.38 33.98
CA MET A 414 5.90 -20.14 33.51
C MET A 414 4.77 -19.65 34.40
N THR A 415 3.94 -20.52 34.99
CA THR A 415 2.86 -20.06 35.89
C THR A 415 3.39 -19.34 37.13
N LEU A 416 4.53 -19.77 37.68
CA LEU A 416 5.15 -19.08 38.82
C LEU A 416 5.90 -17.81 38.41
N ALA A 417 6.31 -17.71 37.15
CA ALA A 417 6.99 -16.53 36.61
C ALA A 417 6.00 -15.44 36.16
N VAL A 418 4.93 -15.85 35.47
CA VAL A 418 3.90 -15.01 34.83
C VAL A 418 2.60 -15.82 34.71
N ASP A 419 1.71 -15.82 35.70
CA ASP A 419 0.43 -16.58 35.63
C ASP A 419 -0.55 -15.88 34.67
N ASP A 420 -0.83 -14.60 34.91
CA ASP A 420 -1.77 -13.80 34.14
C ASP A 420 -1.25 -12.38 33.93
N THR A 421 -1.11 -11.98 32.67
CA THR A 421 -0.35 -10.77 32.33
C THR A 421 -1.04 -9.49 32.80
N SER A 422 -0.25 -8.55 33.35
CA SER A 422 -0.76 -7.31 33.95
C SER A 422 -0.85 -6.16 32.97
N ALA A 423 0.09 -6.06 32.02
CA ALA A 423 0.15 -4.98 31.05
C ALA A 423 0.84 -5.40 29.74
N TYR A 424 0.59 -4.65 28.66
CA TYR A 424 1.29 -4.83 27.39
C TYR A 424 1.53 -3.52 26.66
N GLU A 425 2.52 -3.53 25.78
CA GLU A 425 2.77 -2.50 24.79
C GLU A 425 3.01 -3.15 23.42
N VAL A 426 2.43 -2.59 22.37
CA VAL A 426 2.62 -3.03 20.98
C VAL A 426 3.21 -1.88 20.19
N TYR A 427 4.38 -2.13 19.61
CA TYR A 427 5.04 -1.22 18.70
C TYR A 427 4.97 -1.77 17.27
N VAL A 428 4.81 -0.86 16.32
CA VAL A 428 5.00 -1.13 14.90
C VAL A 428 6.36 -0.55 14.52
N ASP A 429 7.33 -1.43 14.33
CA ASP A 429 8.68 -1.08 13.94
C ASP A 429 8.90 -1.32 12.44
N ASP A 430 9.80 -0.54 11.83
CA ASP A 430 10.26 -0.68 10.45
C ASP A 430 9.11 -0.80 9.41
N TYR A 431 8.05 -0.02 9.61
CA TYR A 431 6.88 0.00 8.72
C TYR A 431 7.23 0.45 7.31
N LYS A 432 6.75 -0.28 6.32
CA LYS A 432 6.83 0.09 4.90
C LYS A 432 5.57 -0.31 4.15
N LEU A 433 5.17 0.53 3.20
CA LEU A 433 4.25 0.15 2.15
C LEU A 433 5.04 -0.47 1.00
N THR A 434 4.65 -1.66 0.57
CA THR A 434 5.21 -2.34 -0.62
C THR A 434 4.30 -2.19 -1.84
N ALA A 435 3.03 -1.85 -1.61
CA ALA A 435 2.04 -1.42 -2.60
C ALA A 435 1.01 -0.50 -1.90
N PRO A 436 0.09 0.17 -2.62
CA PRO A 436 -0.85 1.13 -2.02
C PRO A 436 -1.67 0.60 -0.83
N ASN A 437 -1.96 -0.70 -0.78
CA ASN A 437 -2.72 -1.35 0.29
C ASN A 437 -1.96 -2.50 0.96
N THR A 438 -0.66 -2.63 0.69
CA THR A 438 0.15 -3.77 1.14
C THR A 438 1.33 -3.26 1.95
N PHE A 439 1.55 -3.83 3.14
CA PHE A 439 2.57 -3.38 4.06
C PHE A 439 3.43 -4.52 4.60
N SER A 440 4.58 -4.15 5.13
CA SER A 440 5.39 -5.00 5.99
C SER A 440 5.85 -4.20 7.20
N CYS A 441 6.02 -4.86 8.34
CA CYS A 441 6.54 -4.26 9.57
C CYS A 441 7.00 -5.35 10.53
N ASN A 442 7.60 -4.94 11.64
CA ASN A 442 7.84 -5.79 12.79
C ASN A 442 6.88 -5.38 13.92
N LEU A 443 6.00 -6.28 14.34
CA LEU A 443 5.22 -6.07 15.55
C LEU A 443 6.07 -6.47 16.75
N ARG A 444 6.59 -5.47 17.49
CA ARG A 444 7.30 -5.71 18.74
C ARG A 444 6.31 -5.58 19.90
N ILE A 445 5.99 -6.71 20.50
CA ILE A 445 5.04 -6.82 21.60
C ILE A 445 5.82 -7.07 22.87
N ILE A 446 5.61 -6.19 23.85
CA ILE A 446 6.18 -6.32 25.18
C ILE A 446 5.03 -6.62 26.13
N VAL A 447 5.18 -7.67 26.92
CA VAL A 447 4.20 -8.13 27.89
C VAL A 447 4.84 -8.09 29.28
N TYR A 448 4.08 -7.57 30.24
CA TYR A 448 4.50 -7.41 31.62
C TYR A 448 3.62 -8.21 32.54
N ASP A 449 4.21 -8.66 33.64
CA ASP A 449 3.48 -9.12 34.81
C ASP A 449 4.17 -8.64 36.09
N ASN A 450 3.45 -8.70 37.20
CA ASN A 450 3.95 -8.33 38.50
C ASN A 450 4.50 -9.59 39.19
N TYR A 451 5.79 -9.59 39.51
CA TYR A 451 6.40 -10.63 40.33
C TYR A 451 6.37 -10.20 41.79
N GLY A 452 5.21 -10.42 42.39
CA GLY A 452 4.93 -10.30 43.81
C GLY A 452 3.57 -10.90 44.09
N LEU A 453 3.18 -10.94 45.36
CA LEU A 453 1.93 -11.56 45.78
C LEU A 453 0.99 -10.51 46.36
N ASP A 454 -0.31 -10.71 46.20
CA ASP A 454 -1.33 -9.93 46.90
C ASP A 454 -2.09 -10.78 47.94
N ALA A 455 -3.07 -10.17 48.62
CA ALA A 455 -3.89 -10.89 49.57
C ALA A 455 -4.74 -12.03 48.94
N GLU A 456 -5.14 -11.90 47.67
CA GLU A 456 -5.91 -12.93 46.96
C GLU A 456 -5.04 -14.16 46.67
N ASP A 457 -3.76 -13.98 46.34
CA ASP A 457 -2.79 -15.07 46.19
C ASP A 457 -2.65 -15.86 47.49
N ILE A 458 -2.61 -15.18 48.63
CA ILE A 458 -2.54 -15.85 49.93
C ILE A 458 -3.83 -16.58 50.25
N ALA A 459 -5.00 -16.01 49.93
CA ALA A 459 -6.26 -16.71 50.10
C ALA A 459 -6.31 -18.02 49.29
N LYS A 460 -5.70 -18.03 48.10
CA LYS A 460 -5.71 -19.17 47.18
C LYS A 460 -4.60 -20.20 47.43
N TYR A 461 -3.39 -19.74 47.71
CA TYR A 461 -2.18 -20.56 47.75
C TYR A 461 -1.49 -20.59 49.12
N GLY A 462 -2.05 -19.89 50.12
CA GLY A 462 -1.48 -19.74 51.46
C GLY A 462 -1.33 -21.04 52.25
N THR A 463 -1.80 -22.19 51.76
CA THR A 463 -1.51 -23.53 52.33
C THR A 463 -0.11 -24.03 51.96
N ILE A 464 0.50 -23.53 50.89
CA ILE A 464 1.84 -23.90 50.44
C ILE A 464 2.89 -22.99 51.10
N ALA A 465 3.93 -23.59 51.68
CA ALA A 465 4.95 -22.86 52.45
C ALA A 465 5.69 -21.79 51.63
N GLY A 466 6.06 -22.11 50.37
CA GLY A 466 6.76 -21.16 49.50
C GLY A 466 5.99 -19.87 49.22
N PHE A 467 4.67 -19.92 49.04
CA PHE A 467 3.85 -18.70 48.86
C PHE A 467 3.82 -17.84 50.12
N ARG A 468 3.68 -18.47 51.30
CA ARG A 468 3.78 -17.74 52.56
C ARG A 468 5.17 -17.14 52.76
N ALA A 469 6.22 -17.86 52.41
CA ALA A 469 7.59 -17.40 52.54
C ALA A 469 7.86 -16.19 51.64
N TRP A 470 7.42 -16.26 50.38
CA TRP A 470 7.47 -15.14 49.44
C TRP A 470 6.73 -13.92 49.99
N TYR A 471 5.49 -14.08 50.47
CA TYR A 471 4.70 -12.97 51.01
C TYR A 471 5.33 -12.33 52.25
N VAL A 472 5.90 -13.13 53.17
CA VAL A 472 6.62 -12.59 54.33
C VAL A 472 7.87 -11.82 53.90
N LEU A 473 8.66 -12.35 52.97
CA LEU A 473 9.84 -11.66 52.44
C LEU A 473 9.45 -10.31 51.82
N GLN A 474 8.37 -10.27 51.04
CA GLN A 474 7.88 -9.06 50.37
C GLN A 474 7.30 -8.04 51.36
N HIS A 475 6.20 -8.38 52.02
CA HIS A 475 5.35 -7.42 52.72
C HIS A 475 5.83 -7.10 54.14
N VAL A 476 6.59 -7.99 54.76
CA VAL A 476 7.09 -7.80 56.14
C VAL A 476 8.57 -7.45 56.16
N ARG A 477 9.39 -8.12 55.33
CA ARG A 477 10.85 -7.97 55.34
C ARG A 477 11.39 -7.01 54.28
N GLY A 478 10.52 -6.48 53.41
CA GLY A 478 10.85 -5.41 52.48
C GLY A 478 11.69 -5.83 51.28
N TYR A 479 11.68 -7.13 50.91
CA TYR A 479 12.22 -7.54 49.62
C TYR A 479 11.33 -7.00 48.50
N LYS A 480 11.93 -6.26 47.56
CA LYS A 480 11.17 -5.52 46.55
C LYS A 480 10.64 -6.45 45.46
N PRO A 481 9.32 -6.47 45.19
CA PRO A 481 8.78 -7.10 43.99
C PRO A 481 9.25 -6.34 42.75
N PHE A 482 9.06 -6.93 41.58
CA PHE A 482 9.51 -6.36 40.32
C PHE A 482 8.62 -6.78 39.17
N LEU A 483 8.77 -6.09 38.03
CA LEU A 483 8.08 -6.48 36.81
C LEU A 483 8.83 -7.60 36.10
N THR A 484 8.15 -8.67 35.75
CA THR A 484 8.63 -9.53 34.67
C THR A 484 8.31 -8.86 33.33
N LYS A 485 9.23 -8.97 32.38
CA LYS A 485 9.10 -8.37 31.05
C LYS A 485 9.50 -9.39 30.01
N MET A 486 8.56 -9.70 29.13
CA MET A 486 8.75 -10.55 27.96
C MET A 486 8.63 -9.73 26.69
N THR A 487 9.46 -9.99 25.69
CA THR A 487 9.43 -9.31 24.40
C THR A 487 9.37 -10.33 23.26
N CYS A 488 8.39 -10.17 22.37
CA CYS A 488 8.31 -10.95 21.14
C CYS A 488 8.24 -10.01 19.93
N ILE A 489 9.08 -10.27 18.93
CA ILE A 489 9.06 -9.55 17.64
C ILE A 489 8.50 -10.48 16.58
N ILE A 490 7.41 -10.05 15.95
CA ILE A 490 6.69 -10.80 14.93
C ILE A 490 6.86 -10.07 13.59
N PRO A 491 7.60 -10.66 12.63
CA PRO A 491 7.72 -10.08 11.29
C PRO A 491 6.43 -10.27 10.51
N ILE A 492 5.84 -9.16 10.09
CA ILE A 492 4.68 -9.12 9.19
C ILE A 492 5.17 -8.75 7.80
N LYS A 493 4.88 -9.60 6.79
CA LYS A 493 5.41 -9.45 5.44
C LYS A 493 4.28 -9.42 4.42
N ASN A 494 4.26 -8.38 3.61
CA ASN A 494 3.35 -8.21 2.47
C ASN A 494 1.87 -8.47 2.81
N GLU A 495 1.43 -8.04 3.98
CA GLU A 495 0.02 -8.16 4.37
C GLU A 495 -0.80 -7.05 3.75
N THR A 496 -2.04 -7.34 3.38
CA THR A 496 -3.01 -6.35 2.90
C THR A 496 -3.88 -5.83 4.04
N PHE A 497 -4.29 -4.56 3.97
CA PHE A 497 -5.18 -3.92 4.95
C PHE A 497 -6.52 -3.45 4.35
#